data_AF-A0A0F9VGH8-F1
#
_entry.id   AF-A0A0F9VGH8-F1
#
_cell.length_a   1.000
_cell.length_b   1.000
_cell.length_c   1.000
_cell.angle_alpha   90.00
_cell.angle_beta   90.00
_cell.angle_gamma   90.00
#
_symmetry.space_group_name_H-M   'P 1'
#
loop_
_entity.id
_entity.type
_entity.pdbx_description
1 polymer ?
#
loop_
_entity_poly.entity_id
_entity_poly.type
_entity_poly.pdbx_seq_one_letter_code
_entity_poly.pdbx_strand_id
1 'polypeptide(L)'
;MDSTKKFKSEGVVFGNCWGGGGCGYAAEQLQANTLQGLIDLAEAGIVDGSLDSGMGFESLYAAGLHITCIETRIIDGKTFEHKTTEFHEIGQELTMDEQNSCYQ
;
A
#
# COMPACT_ATOMS: atom_id res chain seq x y z
N MET A 1 -23.12 1.87 19.83
CA MET A 1 -22.92 1.56 18.41
C MET A 1 -21.46 1.23 18.27
N ASP A 2 -21.14 -0.03 18.02
CA ASP A 2 -19.76 -0.46 17.89
C ASP A 2 -19.37 -0.33 16.42
N SER A 3 -18.33 0.47 16.16
CA SER A 3 -17.72 0.58 14.84
C SER A 3 -16.24 0.25 14.91
N THR A 4 -15.76 -0.48 13.91
CA THR A 4 -14.33 -0.81 13.77
C THR A 4 -13.86 -0.41 12.39
N LYS A 5 -12.63 0.08 12.29
CA LYS A 5 -11.98 0.39 11.01
C LYS A 5 -10.75 -0.48 10.83
N LYS A 6 -10.57 -0.98 9.61
CA LYS A 6 -9.36 -1.68 9.18
C LYS A 6 -8.90 -1.08 7.85
N PHE A 7 -7.60 -0.91 7.70
CA PHE A 7 -6.97 -0.41 6.49
C PHE A 7 -6.16 -1.55 5.88
N LYS A 8 -6.24 -1.70 4.56
CA LYS A 8 -5.46 -2.67 3.79
C LYS A 8 -4.88 -1.99 2.56
N SER A 9 -3.67 -2.37 2.15
CA SER A 9 -3.07 -1.87 0.91
C SER A 9 -2.90 -2.96 -0.14
N GLU A 10 -3.01 -2.53 -1.38
CA GLU A 10 -2.62 -3.26 -2.59
C GLU A 10 -1.96 -2.24 -3.54
N GLY A 11 -1.01 -2.64 -4.37
CA GLY A 11 -0.37 -1.70 -5.28
C GLY A 11 0.97 -2.17 -5.82
N VAL A 12 1.79 -1.21 -6.24
CA VAL A 12 3.08 -1.44 -6.88
C VAL A 12 4.18 -0.79 -6.04
N VAL A 13 5.28 -1.50 -5.86
CA VAL A 13 6.53 -1.01 -5.29
C VAL A 13 7.57 -0.86 -6.38
N PHE A 14 8.35 0.22 -6.31
CA PHE A 14 9.37 0.56 -7.28
C PHE A 14 10.76 0.52 -6.63
N GLY A 15 11.70 -0.08 -7.34
CA GLY A 15 13.05 -0.29 -6.84
C GLY A 15 14.10 -0.37 -7.93
N ASN A 16 15.35 -0.24 -7.51
CA ASN A 16 16.53 -0.47 -8.34
C ASN A 16 16.83 -1.96 -8.41
N CYS A 17 17.16 -2.45 -9.60
CA CYS A 17 17.52 -3.85 -9.84
C CYS A 17 19.03 -4.05 -9.71
N TRP A 18 19.46 -5.23 -9.23
CA TRP A 18 20.87 -5.60 -9.11
C TRP A 18 21.68 -5.55 -10.43
N GLY A 19 21.00 -5.66 -11.57
CA GLY A 19 21.61 -5.52 -12.91
C GLY A 19 21.70 -4.08 -13.42
N GLY A 20 21.28 -3.11 -12.61
CA GLY A 20 21.06 -1.72 -13.00
C GLY A 20 19.65 -1.47 -13.55
N GLY A 21 19.26 -0.20 -13.57
CA GLY A 21 17.90 0.24 -13.92
C GLY A 21 16.91 0.09 -12.77
N GLY A 22 15.67 0.51 -13.01
CA GLY A 22 14.56 0.38 -12.06
C GLY A 22 13.33 -0.22 -12.73
N CYS A 23 12.46 -0.82 -11.92
CA CYS A 23 11.16 -1.31 -12.35
C CYS A 23 10.17 -1.35 -11.18
N GLY A 24 8.90 -1.64 -11.50
CA GLY A 24 7.83 -1.82 -10.53
C GLY A 24 7.31 -3.25 -10.49
N TYR A 25 6.99 -3.74 -9.30
CA TYR A 25 6.32 -5.02 -9.07
C TYR A 25 5.23 -4.90 -8.00
N ALA A 26 4.39 -5.92 -7.87
CA ALA A 26 3.38 -5.94 -6.82
C ALA A 26 4.02 -5.74 -5.43
N ALA A 27 3.48 -4.79 -4.68
CA ALA A 27 3.87 -4.56 -3.30
C ALA A 27 3.30 -5.65 -2.39
N GLU A 28 3.99 -5.93 -1.28
CA GLU A 28 3.43 -6.75 -0.20
C GLU A 28 2.17 -6.09 0.37
N GLN A 29 1.15 -6.90 0.69
CA GLN A 29 -0.10 -6.38 1.24
C GLN A 29 0.06 -6.01 2.72
N LEU A 30 -0.20 -4.75 3.07
CA LEU A 30 -0.14 -4.27 4.45
C LEU A 30 -1.53 -4.20 5.06
N GLN A 31 -1.61 -4.30 6.39
CA GLN A 31 -2.84 -4.08 7.15
C GLN A 31 -2.57 -3.30 8.43
N ALA A 32 -3.44 -2.34 8.74
CA ALA A 32 -3.35 -1.56 9.98
C ALA A 32 -4.75 -1.15 10.49
N ASN A 33 -4.80 -0.64 11.72
CA ASN A 33 -6.04 -0.10 12.31
C ASN A 33 -6.24 1.40 12.04
N THR A 34 -5.23 2.08 11.47
CA THR A 34 -5.27 3.48 11.09
C THR A 34 -4.61 3.67 9.73
N LEU A 35 -5.02 4.70 8.98
CA LEU A 35 -4.38 5.08 7.72
C LEU A 35 -2.89 5.40 7.95
N GLN A 36 -2.60 6.27 8.92
CA GLN A 36 -1.22 6.65 9.24
C GLN A 36 -0.37 5.42 9.60
N GLY A 37 -0.90 4.48 10.39
CA GLY A 37 -0.15 3.28 10.73
C GLY A 37 0.14 2.39 9.52
N LEU A 38 -0.69 2.43 8.48
CA LEU A 38 -0.39 1.73 7.22
C LEU A 38 0.67 2.46 6.42
N ILE A 39 0.60 3.80 6.36
CA ILE A 39 1.61 4.64 5.71
C ILE A 39 2.97 4.44 6.37
N ASP A 40 3.04 4.48 7.71
CA ASP A 40 4.28 4.27 8.47
C ASP A 40 4.88 2.88 8.19
N LEU A 41 4.05 1.84 8.05
CA LEU A 41 4.50 0.50 7.65
C LEU A 41 5.05 0.47 6.22
N ALA A 42 4.42 1.19 5.29
CA ALA A 42 4.88 1.28 3.91
C ALA A 42 6.22 2.04 3.81
N GLU A 43 6.36 3.16 4.53
CA GLU A 43 7.61 3.92 4.60
C GLU A 43 8.74 3.08 5.18
N ALA A 44 8.49 2.37 6.28
CA ALA A 44 9.46 1.44 6.85
C ALA A 44 9.84 0.33 5.86
N GLY A 45 8.84 -0.24 5.18
CA GLY A 45 9.03 -1.30 4.19
C GLY A 45 9.82 -0.88 2.95
N ILE A 46 9.78 0.39 2.56
CA ILE A 46 10.65 0.95 1.51
C ILE A 46 12.10 1.01 2.00
N VAL A 47 12.31 1.44 3.25
CA VAL A 47 13.66 1.62 3.82
C VAL A 47 14.34 0.29 4.08
N ASP A 48 13.63 -0.69 4.64
CA ASP A 48 14.20 -2.00 4.99
C ASP A 48 14.06 -3.07 3.89
N GLY A 49 13.32 -2.75 2.82
CA GLY A 49 13.08 -3.63 1.69
C GLY A 49 11.91 -4.60 1.86
N SER A 50 11.21 -4.60 3.00
CA SER A 50 10.15 -5.58 3.29
C SER A 50 8.89 -5.40 2.46
N LEU A 51 8.73 -4.26 1.77
CA LEU A 51 7.60 -4.02 0.87
C LEU A 51 7.75 -4.76 -0.48
N ASP A 52 8.95 -5.28 -0.75
CA ASP A 52 9.23 -6.16 -1.87
C ASP A 52 8.57 -7.54 -1.63
N SER A 53 7.62 -7.92 -2.49
CA SER A 53 6.92 -9.21 -2.47
C SER A 53 7.79 -10.39 -2.95
N GLY A 54 9.11 -10.33 -2.75
CA GLY A 54 10.06 -11.40 -3.06
C GLY A 54 10.72 -11.33 -4.44
N MET A 55 10.69 -10.16 -5.10
CA MET A 55 11.34 -9.93 -6.38
C MET A 55 12.85 -9.73 -6.23
N GLY A 56 13.30 -9.26 -5.07
CA GLY A 56 14.71 -9.11 -4.72
C GLY A 56 15.33 -7.85 -5.30
N PHE A 57 14.71 -6.69 -5.11
CA PHE A 57 15.31 -5.41 -5.46
C PHE A 57 16.64 -5.16 -4.71
N GLU A 58 17.54 -4.38 -5.30
CA GLU A 58 18.73 -3.87 -4.62
C GLU A 58 18.34 -2.84 -3.56
N SER A 59 17.38 -1.97 -3.90
CA SER A 59 16.81 -0.97 -3.00
C SER A 59 15.44 -0.55 -3.49
N LEU A 60 14.50 -0.30 -2.58
CA LEU A 60 13.23 0.33 -2.92
C LEU A 60 13.35 1.85 -2.82
N TYR A 61 12.57 2.58 -3.63
CA TYR A 61 12.56 4.04 -3.57
C TYR A 61 11.15 4.64 -3.47
N ALA A 62 10.12 3.95 -3.96
CA ALA A 62 8.75 4.44 -3.89
C ALA A 62 7.73 3.30 -3.93
N ALA A 63 6.48 3.62 -3.59
CA ALA A 63 5.33 2.75 -3.80
C ALA A 63 4.09 3.56 -4.14
N GLY A 64 3.26 3.05 -5.05
CA GLY A 64 1.91 3.54 -5.31
C GLY A 64 0.91 2.54 -4.74
N LEU A 65 0.18 2.92 -3.69
CA LEU A 65 -0.70 2.04 -2.94
C LEU A 65 -2.15 2.51 -2.96
N HIS A 66 -3.06 1.60 -3.30
CA HIS A 66 -4.49 1.75 -3.04
C HIS A 66 -4.78 1.28 -1.63
N ILE A 67 -5.12 2.22 -0.76
CA ILE A 67 -5.47 1.94 0.63
C ILE A 67 -6.99 1.86 0.75
N THR A 68 -7.49 0.70 1.13
CA THR A 68 -8.92 0.46 1.37
C THR A 68 -9.21 0.50 2.86
N CYS A 69 -10.02 1.46 3.28
CA CYS A 69 -10.65 1.50 4.60
C CYS A 69 -11.93 0.67 4.59
N ILE A 70 -12.01 -0.31 5.48
CA ILE A 70 -13.19 -1.14 5.72
C ILE A 70 -13.74 -0.72 7.09
N GLU A 71 -14.86 -0.01 7.07
CA GLU A 71 -15.62 0.34 8.27
C GLU A 71 -16.75 -0.65 8.48
N THR A 72 -16.72 -1.35 9.62
CA THR A 72 -17.76 -2.30 10.02
C THR A 72 -18.61 -1.68 11.13
N ARG A 73 -19.93 -1.71 10.98
CA ARG A 73 -20.90 -1.26 12.00
C ARG A 73 -21.90 -2.37 12.31
N ILE A 74 -22.24 -2.51 13.59
CA ILE A 74 -23.32 -3.41 14.03
C ILE A 74 -24.56 -2.56 14.37
N ILE A 75 -25.64 -2.75 13.62
CA ILE A 75 -26.94 -2.09 13.83
C ILE A 75 -28.01 -3.18 13.94
N ASP A 76 -28.71 -3.24 15.06
CA ASP A 76 -29.78 -4.22 15.34
C ASP A 76 -29.36 -5.69 15.09
N GLY A 77 -28.13 -6.04 15.49
CA GLY A 77 -27.56 -7.39 15.32
C GLY A 77 -27.14 -7.71 13.88
N LYS A 78 -27.25 -6.77 12.94
CA LYS A 78 -26.78 -6.91 11.56
C LYS A 78 -25.47 -6.17 11.37
N THR A 79 -24.55 -6.82 10.67
CA THR A 79 -23.26 -6.25 10.29
C THR A 79 -23.38 -5.53 8.96
N PHE A 80 -22.96 -4.27 8.93
CA PHE A 80 -22.84 -3.46 7.72
C PHE A 80 -21.38 -3.12 7.49
N GLU A 81 -20.91 -3.28 6.26
CA GLU A 81 -19.57 -2.88 5.84
C GLU A 81 -19.64 -1.73 4.84
N HIS A 82 -18.84 -0.71 5.07
CA HIS A 82 -18.58 0.36 4.13
C HIS A 82 -17.11 0.33 3.73
N LYS A 83 -16.84 0.37 2.42
CA LYS A 83 -15.48 0.35 1.88
C LYS A 83 -15.21 1.67 1.15
N THR A 84 -14.08 2.29 1.47
CA THR A 84 -13.58 3.48 0.78
C THR A 84 -12.14 3.21 0.39
N THR A 85 -11.78 3.53 -0.85
CA THR A 85 -10.43 3.31 -1.37
C THR A 85 -9.85 4.62 -1.87
N GLU A 86 -8.59 4.86 -1.56
CA GLU A 86 -7.83 6.04 -1.94
C GLU A 86 -6.41 5.65 -2.35
N PHE A 87 -5.83 6.36 -3.33
CA PHE A 87 -4.47 6.14 -3.80
C PHE A 87 -3.49 7.02 -3.03
N HIS A 88 -2.35 6.45 -2.66
CA HIS A 88 -1.28 7.11 -1.93
C HIS A 88 0.07 6.79 -2.57
N GLU A 89 0.89 7.83 -2.73
CA GLU A 89 2.29 7.70 -3.13
C GLU A 89 3.17 7.80 -1.88
N ILE A 90 4.03 6.80 -1.70
CA ILE A 90 4.91 6.68 -0.53
C ILE A 90 6.36 6.67 -1.03
N GLY A 91 7.24 7.42 -0.35
CA GLY A 91 8.66 7.52 -0.71
C GLY A 91 8.93 8.64 -1.71
N GLN A 92 9.70 8.35 -2.76
CA GLN A 92 9.99 9.32 -3.82
C GLN A 92 8.74 9.60 -4.67
N GLU A 93 8.68 10.81 -5.26
CA GLU A 93 7.64 11.19 -6.20
C GLU A 93 7.67 10.27 -7.43
N LEU A 94 6.53 9.66 -7.74
CA LEU A 94 6.42 8.77 -8.89
C LEU A 94 6.37 9.58 -10.19
N THR A 95 7.01 9.06 -11.23
CA THR A 95 6.80 9.56 -12.59
C THR A 95 5.39 9.25 -13.07
N MET A 96 4.93 9.97 -14.09
CA MET A 96 3.61 9.74 -14.70
C MET A 96 3.44 8.28 -15.19
N ASP A 97 4.49 7.68 -15.73
CA ASP A 97 4.45 6.30 -16.22
C ASP A 97 4.32 5.29 -15.06
N GLU A 98 5.02 5.53 -13.95
CA GLU A 98 4.93 4.72 -12.74
C GLU A 98 3.54 4.86 -12.08
N GLN A 99 3.00 6.09 -11.99
CA GLN A 99 1.63 6.30 -11.52
C GLN A 99 0.63 5.53 -12.38
N ASN A 100 0.74 5.63 -13.71
CA ASN A 100 -0.14 4.92 -14.65
C ASN A 100 -0.06 3.39 -14.50
N SER A 101 1.11 2.86 -14.11
CA SER A 101 1.27 1.42 -13.86
C SER A 101 0.53 0.93 -12.60
N CYS A 102 0.19 1.83 -11.67
CA CYS A 102 -0.55 1.51 -10.45
C CYS A 102 -2.08 1.40 -10.64
N TYR A 103 -2.59 1.72 -11.84
CA TYR A 103 -4.03 1.70 -12.16
C TYR A 103 -4.43 0.59 -13.14
N GLN A 104 -3.51 -0.30 -13.52
CA GLN A 104 -3.76 -1.43 -14.43
C GLN A 104 -4.25 -2.66 -13.67
#